data_AF-Q9VFF6-F1
#
_entry.id   AF-Q9VFF6-F1
#
_cell.length_a   1.000
_cell.length_b   1.000
_cell.length_c   1.000
_cell.angle_alpha   90.00
_cell.angle_beta   90.00
_cell.angle_gamma   90.00
#
_symmetry.space_group_name_H-M   'P 1'
#
loop_
_entity.id
_entity.type
_entity.pdbx_description
1 polymer ?
#
loop_
_entity_poly.entity_id
_entity_poly.type
_entity_poly.pdbx_seq_one_letter_code
_entity_poly.pdbx_strand_id
1 'polypeptide(L)'
;MENLQPESDRVGHIVWDEPGASIFATASQEPVPNLLTEFKPMPKGEDDCVSDKDVCRILTQSSVAESSLFRMVKHQVDEVAAMLNSHLHPRQRKEQTDVDVTLGVARELARQQVEASRCLQLHRNVENLRDLEMEVARAHTALAVKNKITNNIKQTVEDKQRERAEALAEQRAVEKELKEEKQRRAQKAAVFRRDLMAQITEGRTKRIQDHRIAVAEGRQELKECKEIVEQGILKDAVTKAQQRKVLLESLDQSAAMLKQTREAYALAQKNKPERGLLDALGPVTAAYVSKARKRRLDEIEARDINAARLGFQLSQIKHDLESRDQVITSLLIREHKAKENAKALEQARTKMAKKQEIREQLLSQREEQKFFRDKGVQDALVMPKDPMCFGERQYRMQVAQRENTRRLDVQCYQDMAHMVVEAKNNRKAAAQEVVDIVQEVYNQQNRQDELVAIERMKLLSKQPPEVLSALKKSILTEEEIKSLNLKK
;
A
#
# COMPACT_ATOMS: atom_id res chain seq x y z
N MET A 1 -51.18 78.20 -14.01
CA MET A 1 -49.82 77.65 -13.95
C MET A 1 -49.98 76.22 -13.45
N GLU A 2 -50.16 75.25 -14.34
CA GLU A 2 -49.12 74.70 -15.23
C GLU A 2 -47.92 74.27 -14.38
N ASN A 3 -47.83 72.95 -14.13
CA ASN A 3 -47.19 71.95 -14.99
C ASN A 3 -45.72 71.81 -14.62
N LEU A 4 -45.37 70.63 -14.11
CA LEU A 4 -44.29 69.78 -14.61
C LEU A 4 -44.32 68.51 -13.76
N GLN A 5 -45.05 67.50 -14.24
CA GLN A 5 -44.89 66.15 -13.74
C GLN A 5 -43.46 65.70 -14.10
N PRO A 6 -42.63 65.20 -13.16
CA PRO A 6 -41.43 64.50 -13.55
C PRO A 6 -41.85 63.24 -14.31
N GLU A 7 -41.26 62.99 -15.48
CA GLU A 7 -41.44 61.71 -16.15
C GLU A 7 -41.00 60.59 -15.20
N SER A 8 -41.91 59.67 -14.92
CA SER A 8 -41.72 58.57 -13.98
C SER A 8 -40.46 57.78 -14.30
N ASP A 9 -39.70 57.43 -13.25
CA ASP A 9 -38.58 56.50 -13.33
C ASP A 9 -38.94 55.30 -14.21
N ARG A 10 -38.20 55.15 -15.32
CA ARG A 10 -38.32 53.96 -16.16
C ARG A 10 -37.92 52.77 -15.31
N VAL A 11 -38.91 51.94 -14.96
CA VAL A 11 -38.70 50.70 -14.21
C VAL A 11 -37.79 49.79 -15.02
N GLY A 12 -36.49 49.79 -14.69
CA GLY A 12 -35.52 48.88 -15.27
C GLY A 12 -35.92 47.45 -14.94
N HIS A 13 -36.17 46.64 -15.96
CA HIS A 13 -36.49 45.23 -15.77
C HIS A 13 -35.21 44.44 -15.49
N ILE A 14 -34.72 44.50 -14.23
CA ILE A 14 -33.44 43.96 -13.73
C ILE A 14 -33.15 42.52 -14.21
N VAL A 15 -34.18 41.71 -14.45
CA VAL A 15 -34.09 40.33 -14.97
C VAL A 15 -33.33 40.22 -16.31
N TRP A 16 -33.29 41.27 -17.13
CA TRP A 16 -32.57 41.25 -18.41
C TRP A 16 -31.09 41.64 -18.31
N ASP A 17 -30.70 42.36 -17.25
CA ASP A 17 -29.35 42.92 -17.11
C ASP A 17 -28.44 42.10 -16.17
N GLU A 18 -29.00 41.28 -15.26
CA GLU A 18 -28.21 40.44 -14.34
C GLU A 18 -28.58 38.94 -14.38
N PRO A 19 -27.68 38.05 -14.88
CA PRO A 19 -27.89 36.60 -14.90
C PRO A 19 -27.70 35.98 -13.50
N GLY A 20 -28.67 36.23 -12.62
CA GLY A 20 -28.72 35.73 -11.24
C GLY A 20 -30.02 36.05 -10.49
N ALA A 21 -30.83 37.00 -10.98
CA ALA A 21 -32.12 37.33 -10.39
C ALA A 21 -33.17 36.23 -10.66
N SER A 22 -33.91 35.84 -9.62
CA SER A 22 -35.01 34.88 -9.74
C SER A 22 -36.18 35.46 -10.54
N ILE A 23 -36.74 34.67 -11.46
CA ILE A 23 -37.94 35.03 -12.25
C ILE A 23 -39.15 35.35 -11.35
N PHE A 24 -39.16 34.82 -10.11
CA PHE A 24 -40.22 35.07 -9.12
C PHE A 24 -40.00 36.34 -8.29
N ALA A 25 -38.87 37.05 -8.45
CA ALA A 25 -38.62 38.34 -7.83
C ALA A 25 -39.16 39.50 -8.70
N THR A 26 -40.37 39.33 -9.25
CA THR A 26 -41.08 40.44 -9.89
C THR A 26 -41.39 41.52 -8.86
N ALA A 27 -41.28 42.79 -9.27
CA ALA A 27 -41.54 43.94 -8.41
C ALA A 27 -42.89 43.80 -7.71
N SER A 28 -42.96 44.29 -6.47
CA SER A 28 -44.13 44.19 -5.59
C SER A 28 -45.41 44.45 -6.37
N GLN A 29 -46.23 43.40 -6.54
CA GLN A 29 -47.59 43.57 -7.05
C GLN A 29 -48.26 44.63 -6.17
N GLU A 30 -48.80 45.67 -6.81
CA GLU A 30 -49.59 46.68 -6.09
C GLU A 30 -50.61 45.95 -5.21
N PRO A 31 -50.74 46.33 -3.93
CA PRO A 31 -51.56 45.57 -3.01
C PRO A 31 -52.99 45.55 -3.54
N VAL A 32 -53.43 44.39 -4.02
CA VAL A 32 -54.81 44.15 -4.42
C VAL A 32 -55.68 44.63 -3.27
N PRO A 33 -56.55 45.64 -3.47
CA PRO A 33 -57.33 46.21 -2.38
C PRO A 33 -58.07 45.08 -1.70
N ASN A 34 -57.91 44.99 -0.37
CA ASN A 34 -58.30 43.82 0.38
C ASN A 34 -59.83 43.70 0.41
N LEU A 35 -60.41 43.06 -0.62
CA LEU A 35 -61.86 43.01 -0.89
C LEU A 35 -62.69 42.58 0.34
N LEU A 36 -62.07 41.86 1.28
CA LEU A 36 -62.59 41.56 2.61
C LEU A 36 -63.13 42.78 3.39
N THR A 37 -62.67 44.01 3.14
CA THR A 37 -63.20 45.22 3.80
C THR A 37 -64.57 45.66 3.28
N GLU A 38 -65.01 45.20 2.09
CA GLU A 38 -66.36 45.47 1.58
C GLU A 38 -67.41 44.53 2.18
N PHE A 39 -66.98 43.38 2.72
CA PHE A 39 -67.86 42.45 3.40
C PHE A 39 -68.10 42.91 4.84
N LYS A 40 -69.35 43.27 5.15
CA LYS A 40 -69.76 43.48 6.55
C LYS A 40 -69.47 42.21 7.36
N PRO A 41 -68.83 42.32 8.54
CA PRO A 41 -68.52 41.15 9.35
C PRO A 41 -69.81 40.47 9.81
N MET A 42 -69.89 39.14 9.60
CA MET A 42 -70.99 38.31 10.09
C MET A 42 -71.17 38.51 11.61
N PRO A 43 -72.40 38.71 12.12
CA PRO A 43 -72.64 38.77 13.55
C PRO A 43 -72.23 37.43 14.20
N LYS A 44 -71.51 37.51 15.33
CA LYS A 44 -71.04 36.33 16.06
C LYS A 44 -72.18 35.77 16.93
N GLY A 45 -72.99 34.87 16.38
CA GLY A 45 -74.01 34.14 17.14
C GLY A 45 -74.96 33.33 16.26
N GLU A 46 -74.96 32.01 16.50
CA GLU A 46 -76.09 31.06 16.39
C GLU A 46 -77.06 31.20 15.18
N ASP A 47 -76.75 30.45 14.11
CA ASP A 47 -77.61 29.50 13.37
C ASP A 47 -79.02 29.86 12.85
N ASP A 48 -79.51 31.11 12.96
CA ASP A 48 -80.85 31.50 12.45
C ASP A 48 -80.88 32.06 11.01
N CYS A 49 -79.84 31.80 10.21
CA CYS A 49 -79.70 32.27 8.82
C CYS A 49 -80.73 31.71 7.80
N VAL A 50 -81.75 30.96 8.24
CA VAL A 50 -82.77 30.34 7.36
C VAL A 50 -84.02 31.22 7.21
N SER A 51 -84.28 32.16 8.14
CA SER A 51 -85.53 32.95 8.17
C SER A 51 -85.44 34.34 7.52
N ASP A 52 -84.28 35.00 7.52
CA ASP A 52 -84.09 36.35 6.92
C ASP A 52 -83.70 36.31 5.43
N LYS A 53 -84.70 36.18 4.55
CA LYS A 53 -84.52 36.18 3.09
C LYS A 53 -84.13 37.54 2.48
N ASP A 54 -84.16 38.63 3.25
CA ASP A 54 -83.92 39.98 2.73
C ASP A 54 -82.45 40.46 2.80
N VAL A 55 -81.53 39.70 3.41
CA VAL A 55 -80.12 40.13 3.58
C VAL A 55 -79.20 39.71 2.42
N CYS A 56 -79.48 38.60 1.73
CA CYS A 56 -78.56 37.99 0.73
C CYS A 56 -78.85 38.37 -0.74
N ARG A 57 -79.07 39.66 -1.04
CA ARG A 57 -79.49 40.12 -2.38
C ARG A 57 -78.41 40.18 -3.47
N ILE A 58 -77.15 39.86 -3.17
CA ILE A 58 -76.01 40.02 -4.11
C ILE A 58 -75.64 38.72 -4.85
N LEU A 59 -76.01 37.54 -4.34
CA LEU A 59 -75.59 36.25 -4.93
C LEU A 59 -76.51 35.70 -6.03
N THR A 60 -77.53 36.44 -6.46
CA THR A 60 -78.43 36.02 -7.54
C THR A 60 -78.52 37.07 -8.65
N GLN A 61 -78.17 36.61 -9.88
CA GLN A 61 -78.36 37.27 -11.16
C GLN A 61 -77.33 38.36 -11.57
N SER A 62 -76.07 37.95 -11.73
CA SER A 62 -75.23 38.56 -12.77
C SER A 62 -75.89 38.35 -14.14
N SER A 63 -75.95 39.40 -14.96
CA SER A 63 -76.72 39.34 -16.21
C SER A 63 -76.07 38.39 -17.22
N VAL A 64 -76.88 37.58 -17.92
CA VAL A 64 -76.37 36.60 -18.89
C VAL A 64 -75.61 37.27 -20.06
N ALA A 65 -75.86 38.55 -20.32
CA ALA A 65 -75.24 39.33 -21.39
C ALA A 65 -73.74 39.65 -21.13
N GLU A 66 -73.34 39.95 -19.89
CA GLU A 66 -71.93 40.26 -19.58
C GLU A 66 -71.05 39.01 -19.72
N SER A 67 -71.61 37.84 -19.37
CA SER A 67 -70.99 36.52 -19.53
C SER A 67 -70.74 36.14 -21.00
N SER A 68 -71.52 36.64 -21.96
CA SER A 68 -71.33 36.29 -23.38
C SER A 68 -70.25 37.15 -24.06
N LEU A 69 -70.24 38.47 -23.78
CA LEU A 69 -69.22 39.38 -24.30
C LEU A 69 -67.82 39.00 -23.80
N PHE A 70 -67.68 38.69 -22.51
CA PHE A 70 -66.38 38.30 -21.93
C PHE A 70 -65.82 37.01 -22.57
N ARG A 71 -66.69 36.03 -22.88
CA ARG A 71 -66.29 34.81 -23.60
C ARG A 71 -65.83 35.09 -25.03
N MET A 72 -66.52 36.00 -25.73
CA MET A 72 -66.23 36.32 -27.13
C MET A 72 -64.88 37.05 -27.28
N VAL A 73 -64.64 38.06 -26.45
CA VAL A 73 -63.36 38.79 -26.43
C VAL A 73 -62.22 37.85 -26.05
N LYS A 74 -62.41 36.98 -25.05
CA LYS A 74 -61.42 35.97 -24.70
C LYS A 74 -61.09 35.05 -25.88
N HIS A 75 -62.10 34.54 -26.59
CA HIS A 75 -61.89 33.67 -27.75
C HIS A 75 -61.07 34.34 -28.86
N GLN A 76 -61.32 35.63 -29.15
CA GLN A 76 -60.56 36.36 -30.16
C GLN A 76 -59.09 36.59 -29.75
N VAL A 77 -58.84 36.87 -28.46
CA VAL A 77 -57.47 36.99 -27.94
C VAL A 77 -56.73 35.64 -28.03
N ASP A 78 -57.41 34.54 -27.67
CA ASP A 78 -56.84 33.19 -27.76
C ASP A 78 -56.53 32.79 -29.22
N GLU A 79 -57.38 33.16 -30.19
CA GLU A 79 -57.15 32.92 -31.63
C GLU A 79 -55.96 33.72 -32.20
N VAL A 80 -55.84 35.01 -31.87
CA VAL A 80 -54.72 35.85 -32.33
C VAL A 80 -53.39 35.37 -31.73
N ALA A 81 -53.39 34.99 -30.44
CA ALA A 81 -52.22 34.40 -29.79
C ALA A 81 -51.82 33.06 -30.44
N ALA A 82 -52.80 32.20 -30.79
CA ALA A 82 -52.54 30.93 -31.47
C ALA A 82 -51.93 31.13 -32.87
N MET A 83 -52.42 32.10 -33.66
CA MET A 83 -51.85 32.39 -34.98
C MET A 83 -50.40 32.85 -34.89
N LEU A 84 -50.08 33.78 -33.98
CA LEU A 84 -48.71 34.27 -33.76
C LEU A 84 -47.75 33.13 -33.33
N ASN A 85 -48.19 32.24 -32.45
CA ASN A 85 -47.40 31.09 -32.00
C ASN A 85 -47.17 30.04 -33.10
N SER A 86 -48.07 29.91 -34.06
CA SER A 86 -47.95 28.91 -35.14
C SER A 86 -46.77 29.17 -36.10
N HIS A 87 -46.27 30.41 -36.17
CA HIS A 87 -45.26 30.87 -37.12
C HIS A 87 -43.91 31.23 -36.47
N LEU A 88 -43.50 30.46 -35.45
CA LEU A 88 -42.14 30.53 -34.88
C LEU A 88 -41.06 30.44 -35.97
N HIS A 89 -40.23 31.48 -36.07
CA HIS A 89 -39.19 31.61 -37.09
C HIS A 89 -38.16 30.45 -36.97
N PRO A 90 -37.58 29.93 -38.08
CA PRO A 90 -36.66 28.79 -38.00
C PRO A 90 -35.40 29.00 -37.14
N ARG A 91 -34.99 30.25 -36.87
CA ARG A 91 -33.92 30.56 -35.90
C ARG A 91 -34.36 30.32 -34.45
N GLN A 92 -35.53 30.83 -34.06
CA GLN A 92 -36.09 30.63 -32.72
C GLN A 92 -36.31 29.14 -32.41
N ARG A 93 -36.72 28.34 -33.40
CA ARG A 93 -36.83 26.88 -33.24
C ARG A 93 -35.47 26.22 -32.99
N LYS A 94 -34.39 26.69 -33.62
CA LYS A 94 -33.02 26.20 -33.37
C LYS A 94 -32.51 26.61 -32.00
N GLU A 95 -32.70 27.87 -31.63
CA GLU A 95 -32.34 28.40 -30.31
C GLU A 95 -33.06 27.61 -29.19
N GLN A 96 -34.36 27.30 -29.36
CA GLN A 96 -35.09 26.41 -28.46
C GLN A 96 -34.48 25.00 -28.39
N THR A 97 -34.15 24.37 -29.52
CA THR A 97 -33.50 23.04 -29.49
C THR A 97 -32.11 23.06 -28.84
N ASP A 98 -31.33 24.12 -29.04
CA ASP A 98 -30.00 24.24 -28.42
C ASP A 98 -30.12 24.49 -26.90
N VAL A 99 -31.13 25.24 -26.45
CA VAL A 99 -31.47 25.42 -25.03
C VAL A 99 -31.96 24.10 -24.41
N ASP A 100 -32.84 23.34 -25.08
CA ASP A 100 -33.31 22.05 -24.60
C ASP A 100 -32.18 21.01 -24.51
N VAL A 101 -31.28 20.98 -25.51
CA VAL A 101 -30.08 20.12 -25.50
C VAL A 101 -29.13 20.51 -24.37
N THR A 102 -28.84 21.80 -24.18
CA THR A 102 -27.95 22.26 -23.10
C THR A 102 -28.55 22.02 -21.71
N LEU A 103 -29.86 22.22 -21.52
CA LEU A 103 -30.58 21.84 -20.29
C LEU A 103 -30.57 20.33 -20.06
N GLY A 104 -30.73 19.52 -21.11
CA GLY A 104 -30.61 18.07 -21.06
C GLY A 104 -29.21 17.62 -20.62
N VAL A 105 -28.17 18.14 -21.27
CA VAL A 105 -26.76 17.88 -20.92
C VAL A 105 -26.44 18.32 -19.49
N ALA A 106 -26.91 19.49 -19.06
CA ALA A 106 -26.72 19.97 -17.68
C ALA A 106 -27.38 19.04 -16.64
N ARG A 107 -28.59 18.54 -16.92
CA ARG A 107 -29.28 17.56 -16.05
C ARG A 107 -28.55 16.23 -15.99
N GLU A 108 -28.04 15.72 -17.12
CA GLU A 108 -27.27 14.47 -17.15
C GLU A 108 -25.90 14.62 -16.46
N LEU A 109 -25.21 15.75 -16.64
CA LEU A 109 -23.97 16.05 -15.89
C LEU A 109 -24.24 16.14 -14.38
N ALA A 110 -25.34 16.78 -13.96
CA ALA A 110 -25.73 16.83 -12.55
C ALA A 110 -26.04 15.43 -11.98
N ARG A 111 -26.74 14.58 -12.75
CA ARG A 111 -26.98 13.17 -12.38
C ARG A 111 -25.67 12.41 -12.22
N GLN A 112 -24.76 12.50 -13.18
CA GLN A 112 -23.44 11.86 -13.13
C GLN A 112 -22.60 12.34 -11.94
N GLN A 113 -22.64 13.63 -11.60
CA GLN A 113 -21.96 14.17 -10.41
C GLN A 113 -22.56 13.61 -9.11
N VAL A 114 -23.89 13.53 -9.00
CA VAL A 114 -24.56 12.93 -7.84
C VAL A 114 -24.21 11.44 -7.72
N GLU A 115 -24.28 10.68 -8.81
CA GLU A 115 -23.88 9.27 -8.84
C GLU A 115 -22.42 9.07 -8.45
N ALA A 116 -21.49 9.84 -9.03
CA ALA A 116 -20.07 9.79 -8.68
C ALA A 116 -19.84 10.13 -7.19
N SER A 117 -20.54 11.13 -6.65
CA SER A 117 -20.47 11.47 -5.23
C SER A 117 -20.99 10.34 -4.32
N ARG A 118 -22.06 9.65 -4.74
CA ARG A 118 -22.63 8.49 -4.05
C ARG A 118 -21.67 7.31 -4.07
N CYS A 119 -21.05 7.00 -5.21
CA CYS A 119 -20.00 5.99 -5.31
C CYS A 119 -18.85 6.32 -4.34
N LEU A 120 -18.33 7.56 -4.37
CA LEU A 120 -17.26 7.99 -3.45
C LEU A 120 -17.66 7.88 -1.97
N GLN A 121 -18.93 8.08 -1.61
CA GLN A 121 -19.43 7.83 -0.25
C GLN A 121 -19.48 6.34 0.09
N LEU A 122 -19.92 5.47 -0.83
CA LEU A 122 -19.88 4.01 -0.64
C LEU A 122 -18.44 3.52 -0.39
N HIS A 123 -17.49 3.96 -1.22
CA HIS A 123 -16.06 3.64 -1.05
C HIS A 123 -15.49 4.13 0.30
N ARG A 124 -16.00 5.22 0.88
CA ARG A 124 -15.53 5.74 2.18
C ARG A 124 -16.21 5.10 3.38
N ASN A 125 -17.48 4.74 3.25
CA ASN A 125 -18.31 4.33 4.39
C ASN A 125 -18.36 2.80 4.55
N VAL A 126 -18.33 2.04 3.45
CA VAL A 126 -18.47 0.58 3.49
C VAL A 126 -17.11 -0.09 3.74
N GLU A 127 -17.01 -0.89 4.80
CA GLU A 127 -15.78 -1.60 5.17
C GLU A 127 -15.35 -2.59 4.08
N ASN A 128 -16.29 -3.40 3.58
CA ASN A 128 -16.06 -4.39 2.51
C ASN A 128 -15.52 -3.79 1.20
N LEU A 129 -15.76 -2.51 0.91
CA LEU A 129 -15.18 -1.82 -0.25
C LEU A 129 -13.77 -1.30 0.07
N ARG A 130 -13.58 -0.68 1.24
CA ARG A 130 -12.27 -0.19 1.72
C ARG A 130 -11.23 -1.31 1.81
N ASP A 131 -11.61 -2.45 2.38
CA ASP A 131 -10.70 -3.60 2.50
C ASP A 131 -10.33 -4.18 1.12
N LEU A 132 -11.28 -4.18 0.18
CA LEU A 132 -11.02 -4.61 -1.20
C LEU A 132 -10.05 -3.65 -1.91
N GLU A 133 -10.26 -2.34 -1.79
CA GLU A 133 -9.34 -1.32 -2.33
C GLU A 133 -7.93 -1.42 -1.73
N MET A 134 -7.85 -1.58 -0.41
CA MET A 134 -6.58 -1.75 0.29
C MET A 134 -5.84 -3.02 -0.15
N GLU A 135 -6.55 -4.11 -0.43
CA GLU A 135 -5.93 -5.36 -0.88
C GLU A 135 -5.60 -5.34 -2.39
N VAL A 136 -6.36 -4.62 -3.21
CA VAL A 136 -5.97 -4.26 -4.58
C VAL A 136 -4.69 -3.40 -4.58
N ALA A 137 -4.59 -2.40 -3.71
CA ALA A 137 -3.38 -1.59 -3.56
C ALA A 137 -2.17 -2.42 -3.04
N ARG A 138 -2.41 -3.34 -2.09
CA ARG A 138 -1.39 -4.32 -1.63
C ARG A 138 -0.95 -5.24 -2.77
N ALA A 139 -1.86 -5.73 -3.61
CA ALA A 139 -1.52 -6.56 -4.76
C ALA A 139 -0.72 -5.78 -5.82
N HIS A 140 -1.09 -4.53 -6.14
CA HIS A 140 -0.30 -3.65 -7.01
C HIS A 140 1.11 -3.40 -6.47
N THR A 141 1.25 -3.06 -5.19
CA THR A 141 2.57 -2.84 -4.58
C THR A 141 3.42 -4.11 -4.52
N ALA A 142 2.81 -5.27 -4.20
CA ALA A 142 3.48 -6.57 -4.21
C ALA A 142 3.97 -6.96 -5.62
N LEU A 143 3.15 -6.73 -6.66
CA LEU A 143 3.56 -6.95 -8.06
C LEU A 143 4.64 -5.96 -8.50
N ALA A 144 4.56 -4.68 -8.13
CA ALA A 144 5.60 -3.71 -8.41
C ALA A 144 6.93 -4.08 -7.75
N VAL A 145 6.91 -4.58 -6.51
CA VAL A 145 8.09 -5.09 -5.80
C VAL A 145 8.62 -6.37 -6.48
N LYS A 146 7.76 -7.33 -6.81
CA LYS A 146 8.13 -8.55 -7.55
C LYS A 146 8.79 -8.22 -8.88
N ASN A 147 8.23 -7.27 -9.64
CA ASN A 147 8.74 -6.85 -10.94
C ASN A 147 10.08 -6.08 -10.82
N LYS A 148 10.26 -5.28 -9.75
CA LYS A 148 11.57 -4.71 -9.42
C LYS A 148 12.60 -5.79 -9.08
N ILE A 149 12.23 -6.79 -8.28
CA ILE A 149 13.13 -7.90 -7.92
C ILE A 149 13.52 -8.71 -9.17
N THR A 150 12.58 -9.08 -10.03
CA THR A 150 12.89 -9.84 -11.25
C THR A 150 13.72 -9.03 -12.25
N ASN A 151 13.50 -7.72 -12.36
CA ASN A 151 14.33 -6.85 -13.19
C ASN A 151 15.75 -6.68 -12.61
N ASN A 152 15.90 -6.52 -11.29
CA ASN A 152 17.21 -6.49 -10.64
C ASN A 152 17.96 -7.82 -10.81
N ILE A 153 17.26 -8.96 -10.76
CA ILE A 153 17.86 -10.27 -11.05
C ILE A 153 18.32 -10.36 -12.51
N LYS A 154 17.53 -9.87 -13.47
CA LYS A 154 17.95 -9.80 -14.89
C LYS A 154 19.18 -8.92 -15.07
N GLN A 155 19.16 -7.69 -14.55
CA GLN A 155 20.28 -6.75 -14.62
C GLN A 155 21.55 -7.35 -13.99
N THR A 156 21.48 -7.85 -12.76
CA THR A 156 22.65 -8.48 -12.11
C THR A 156 23.14 -9.77 -12.81
N VAL A 157 22.31 -10.44 -13.60
CA VAL A 157 22.75 -11.55 -14.48
C VAL A 157 23.40 -11.01 -15.76
N GLU A 158 22.84 -9.98 -16.39
CA GLU A 158 23.41 -9.30 -17.57
C GLU A 158 24.77 -8.67 -17.24
N ASP A 159 24.88 -7.95 -16.12
CA ASP A 159 26.13 -7.32 -15.68
C ASP A 159 27.20 -8.38 -15.37
N LYS A 160 26.86 -9.47 -14.67
CA LYS A 160 27.78 -10.60 -14.47
C LYS A 160 28.17 -11.30 -15.77
N GLN A 161 27.32 -11.26 -16.81
CA GLN A 161 27.70 -11.76 -18.14
C GLN A 161 28.65 -10.80 -18.86
N ARG A 162 28.47 -9.48 -18.72
CA ARG A 162 29.39 -8.45 -19.22
C ARG A 162 30.76 -8.54 -18.53
N GLU A 163 30.80 -8.53 -17.20
CA GLU A 163 32.03 -8.70 -16.40
C GLU A 163 32.80 -9.98 -16.81
N ARG A 164 32.08 -11.09 -17.03
CA ARG A 164 32.69 -12.34 -17.51
C ARG A 164 33.23 -12.22 -18.94
N ALA A 165 32.52 -11.53 -19.82
CA ALA A 165 32.98 -11.31 -21.21
C ALA A 165 34.21 -10.40 -21.25
N GLU A 166 34.25 -9.35 -20.43
CA GLU A 166 35.39 -8.45 -20.25
C GLU A 166 36.59 -9.17 -19.66
N ALA A 167 36.45 -9.90 -18.55
CA ALA A 167 37.53 -10.70 -17.97
C ALA A 167 38.07 -11.77 -18.93
N LEU A 168 37.22 -12.39 -19.75
CA LEU A 168 37.66 -13.32 -20.81
C LEU A 168 38.37 -12.59 -21.97
N ALA A 169 38.01 -11.35 -22.27
CA ALA A 169 38.70 -10.53 -23.27
C ALA A 169 40.09 -10.10 -22.76
N GLU A 170 40.19 -9.67 -21.51
CA GLU A 170 41.46 -9.34 -20.84
C GLU A 170 42.39 -10.56 -20.78
N GLN A 171 41.91 -11.72 -20.34
CA GLN A 171 42.69 -12.97 -20.33
C GLN A 171 43.22 -13.31 -21.74
N ARG A 172 42.39 -13.16 -22.78
CA ARG A 172 42.81 -13.37 -24.18
C ARG A 172 43.82 -12.32 -24.67
N ALA A 173 43.76 -11.08 -24.18
CA ALA A 173 44.75 -10.05 -24.48
C ALA A 173 46.10 -10.38 -23.83
N VAL A 174 46.11 -10.64 -22.51
CA VAL A 174 47.30 -11.05 -21.75
C VAL A 174 47.94 -12.32 -22.33
N GLU A 175 47.14 -13.31 -22.74
CA GLU A 175 47.65 -14.50 -23.42
C GLU A 175 48.37 -14.18 -24.74
N LYS A 176 47.85 -13.23 -25.53
CA LYS A 176 48.48 -12.80 -26.79
C LYS A 176 49.78 -12.07 -26.50
N GLU A 177 49.79 -11.12 -25.58
CA GLU A 177 50.98 -10.39 -25.15
C GLU A 177 52.07 -11.34 -24.64
N LEU A 178 51.71 -12.32 -23.79
CA LEU A 178 52.64 -13.35 -23.31
C LEU A 178 53.17 -14.26 -24.44
N LYS A 179 52.37 -14.55 -25.47
CA LYS A 179 52.81 -15.30 -26.66
C LYS A 179 53.76 -14.47 -27.51
N GLU A 180 53.45 -13.19 -27.75
CA GLU A 180 54.32 -12.25 -28.45
C GLU A 180 55.64 -12.01 -27.73
N GLU A 181 55.62 -11.80 -26.41
CA GLU A 181 56.83 -11.69 -25.60
C GLU A 181 57.71 -12.94 -25.71
N LYS A 182 57.11 -14.14 -25.59
CA LYS A 182 57.83 -15.41 -25.74
C LYS A 182 58.44 -15.53 -27.13
N GLN A 183 57.73 -15.14 -28.19
CA GLN A 183 58.26 -15.11 -29.55
C GLN A 183 59.42 -14.10 -29.70
N ARG A 184 59.27 -12.87 -29.20
CA ARG A 184 60.32 -11.84 -29.21
C ARG A 184 61.56 -12.29 -28.44
N ARG A 185 61.40 -12.93 -27.27
CA ARG A 185 62.50 -13.54 -26.48
C ARG A 185 63.16 -14.68 -27.24
N ALA A 186 62.38 -15.57 -27.86
CA ALA A 186 62.90 -16.69 -28.66
C ALA A 186 63.65 -16.23 -29.92
N GLN A 187 63.15 -15.20 -30.61
CA GLN A 187 63.82 -14.56 -31.75
C GLN A 187 65.14 -13.91 -31.32
N LYS A 188 65.14 -13.09 -30.25
CA LYS A 188 66.37 -12.53 -29.68
C LYS A 188 67.39 -13.63 -29.35
N ALA A 189 66.97 -14.69 -28.64
CA ALA A 189 67.83 -15.83 -28.32
C ALA A 189 68.29 -16.63 -29.55
N ALA A 190 67.54 -16.65 -30.64
CA ALA A 190 67.96 -17.26 -31.91
C ALA A 190 68.99 -16.39 -32.64
N VAL A 191 68.83 -15.06 -32.65
CA VAL A 191 69.81 -14.11 -33.18
C VAL A 191 71.12 -14.20 -32.40
N PHE A 192 71.10 -14.06 -31.07
CA PHE A 192 72.30 -14.20 -30.24
C PHE A 192 73.04 -15.54 -30.46
N ARG A 193 72.32 -16.65 -30.66
CA ARG A 193 72.93 -17.94 -30.98
C ARG A 193 73.57 -17.98 -32.37
N ARG A 194 72.98 -17.32 -33.38
CA ARG A 194 73.59 -17.19 -34.72
C ARG A 194 74.85 -16.33 -34.66
N ASP A 195 74.80 -15.20 -33.97
CA ASP A 195 75.93 -14.27 -33.85
C ASP A 195 77.11 -14.92 -33.11
N LEU A 196 76.84 -15.63 -32.00
CA LEU A 196 77.86 -16.42 -31.29
C LEU A 196 78.45 -17.53 -32.18
N MET A 197 77.63 -18.22 -32.97
CA MET A 197 78.14 -19.24 -33.90
C MET A 197 79.00 -18.62 -35.01
N ALA A 198 78.60 -17.47 -35.56
CA ALA A 198 79.38 -16.71 -36.54
C ALA A 198 80.76 -16.33 -35.96
N GLN A 199 80.80 -15.71 -34.77
CA GLN A 199 82.04 -15.39 -34.06
C GLN A 199 82.93 -16.62 -33.79
N ILE A 200 82.34 -17.76 -33.41
CA ILE A 200 83.08 -19.01 -33.22
C ILE A 200 83.64 -19.52 -34.56
N THR A 201 82.88 -19.43 -35.66
CA THR A 201 83.36 -19.84 -36.99
C THR A 201 84.47 -18.93 -37.51
N GLU A 202 84.34 -17.61 -37.38
CA GLU A 202 85.39 -16.64 -37.73
C GLU A 202 86.65 -16.84 -36.87
N GLY A 203 86.48 -17.04 -35.57
CA GLY A 203 87.58 -17.37 -34.66
C GLY A 203 88.21 -18.74 -34.92
N ARG A 204 87.53 -19.66 -35.64
CA ARG A 204 88.13 -20.91 -36.12
C ARG A 204 88.84 -20.72 -37.45
N THR A 205 88.25 -20.01 -38.42
CA THR A 205 88.88 -19.78 -39.72
C THR A 205 90.16 -18.96 -39.59
N LYS A 206 90.16 -17.90 -38.76
CA LYS A 206 91.36 -17.13 -38.40
C LYS A 206 92.46 -18.04 -37.85
N ARG A 207 92.19 -18.79 -36.76
CA ARG A 207 93.17 -19.75 -36.19
C ARG A 207 93.69 -20.80 -37.18
N ILE A 208 92.87 -21.25 -38.14
CA ILE A 208 93.30 -22.18 -39.19
C ILE A 208 94.20 -21.47 -40.22
N GLN A 209 93.92 -20.22 -40.57
CA GLN A 209 94.78 -19.39 -41.42
C GLN A 209 96.10 -19.08 -40.72
N ASP A 210 96.06 -18.61 -39.47
CA ASP A 210 97.24 -18.34 -38.63
C ASP A 210 98.14 -19.59 -38.50
N HIS A 211 97.55 -20.76 -38.25
CA HIS A 211 98.29 -22.02 -38.17
C HIS A 211 98.88 -22.44 -39.53
N ARG A 212 98.20 -22.18 -40.66
CA ARG A 212 98.76 -22.43 -42.00
C ARG A 212 99.93 -21.51 -42.32
N ILE A 213 99.85 -20.25 -41.92
CA ILE A 213 100.93 -19.26 -42.07
C ILE A 213 102.13 -19.69 -41.23
N ALA A 214 101.95 -19.95 -39.93
CA ALA A 214 103.01 -20.41 -39.04
C ALA A 214 103.65 -21.75 -39.49
N VAL A 215 102.87 -22.67 -40.07
CA VAL A 215 103.41 -23.91 -40.67
C VAL A 215 104.15 -23.66 -41.98
N ALA A 216 103.81 -22.62 -42.75
CA ALA A 216 104.55 -22.22 -43.94
C ALA A 216 105.86 -21.51 -43.59
N GLU A 217 105.83 -20.60 -42.63
CA GLU A 217 106.99 -19.91 -42.05
C GLU A 217 107.97 -20.94 -41.45
N GLY A 218 107.50 -21.79 -40.53
CA GLY A 218 108.32 -22.87 -39.96
C GLY A 218 108.85 -23.88 -40.99
N ARG A 219 108.24 -24.01 -42.17
CA ARG A 219 108.78 -24.79 -43.30
C ARG A 219 109.87 -24.05 -44.07
N GLN A 220 109.84 -22.72 -44.14
CA GLN A 220 110.92 -21.91 -44.71
C GLN A 220 112.11 -21.89 -43.75
N GLU A 221 111.88 -21.61 -42.46
CA GLU A 221 112.89 -21.71 -41.40
C GLU A 221 113.56 -23.09 -41.38
N LEU A 222 112.81 -24.18 -41.53
CA LEU A 222 113.36 -25.54 -41.64
C LEU A 222 114.22 -25.77 -42.88
N LYS A 223 114.02 -25.05 -43.99
CA LYS A 223 114.91 -25.13 -45.17
C LYS A 223 116.19 -24.36 -44.93
N GLU A 224 116.09 -23.13 -44.45
CA GLU A 224 117.24 -22.28 -44.11
C GLU A 224 118.10 -22.96 -43.03
N CYS A 225 117.49 -23.53 -42.00
CA CYS A 225 118.19 -24.31 -40.99
C CYS A 225 118.86 -25.56 -41.58
N LYS A 226 118.27 -26.24 -42.58
CA LYS A 226 118.92 -27.36 -43.26
C LYS A 226 120.13 -26.91 -44.06
N GLU A 227 120.04 -25.82 -44.81
CA GLU A 227 121.17 -25.27 -45.57
C GLU A 227 122.31 -24.83 -44.63
N ILE A 228 121.98 -24.16 -43.52
CA ILE A 228 122.94 -23.82 -42.46
C ILE A 228 123.56 -25.07 -41.84
N VAL A 229 122.75 -26.12 -41.57
CA VAL A 229 123.24 -27.41 -41.04
C VAL A 229 124.10 -28.14 -42.06
N GLU A 230 123.82 -28.11 -43.36
CA GLU A 230 124.66 -28.73 -44.40
C GLU A 230 126.01 -28.02 -44.53
N GLN A 231 126.02 -26.68 -44.55
CA GLN A 231 127.26 -25.89 -44.44
C GLN A 231 128.00 -26.16 -43.13
N GLY A 232 127.25 -26.34 -42.04
CA GLY A 232 127.75 -26.76 -40.73
C GLY A 232 128.43 -28.12 -40.82
N ILE A 233 127.78 -29.13 -41.40
CA ILE A 233 128.28 -30.51 -41.59
C ILE A 233 129.57 -30.51 -42.42
N LEU A 234 129.69 -29.68 -43.45
CA LEU A 234 130.93 -29.56 -44.24
C LEU A 234 132.08 -28.99 -43.40
N LYS A 235 131.85 -27.92 -42.62
CA LYS A 235 132.84 -27.36 -41.69
C LYS A 235 133.19 -28.38 -40.58
N ASP A 236 132.18 -29.05 -40.06
CA ASP A 236 132.29 -30.13 -39.07
C ASP A 236 133.04 -31.35 -39.61
N ALA A 237 132.97 -31.67 -40.90
CA ALA A 237 133.74 -32.77 -41.48
C ALA A 237 135.23 -32.44 -41.46
N VAL A 238 135.60 -31.18 -41.74
CA VAL A 238 136.98 -30.69 -41.66
C VAL A 238 137.47 -30.69 -40.21
N THR A 239 136.69 -30.17 -39.25
CA THR A 239 137.09 -30.17 -37.84
C THR A 239 137.07 -31.58 -37.24
N LYS A 240 136.12 -32.46 -37.61
CA LYS A 240 136.10 -33.87 -37.17
C LYS A 240 137.25 -34.68 -37.77
N ALA A 241 137.78 -34.33 -38.94
CA ALA A 241 139.01 -34.93 -39.45
C ALA A 241 140.24 -34.54 -38.59
N GLN A 242 140.29 -33.30 -38.09
CA GLN A 242 141.31 -32.84 -37.14
C GLN A 242 141.11 -33.49 -35.76
N GLN A 243 139.89 -33.47 -35.24
CA GLN A 243 139.52 -34.09 -33.95
C GLN A 243 139.70 -35.61 -33.97
N ARG A 244 139.53 -36.33 -35.09
CA ARG A 244 139.82 -37.77 -35.16
C ARG A 244 141.28 -38.12 -34.86
N LYS A 245 142.23 -37.22 -35.14
CA LYS A 245 143.63 -37.39 -34.72
C LYS A 245 143.74 -37.31 -33.19
N VAL A 246 143.14 -36.29 -32.59
CA VAL A 246 143.15 -36.04 -31.13
C VAL A 246 142.30 -37.05 -30.34
N LEU A 247 141.20 -37.54 -30.92
CA LEU A 247 140.28 -38.47 -30.27
C LEU A 247 140.77 -39.91 -30.34
N LEU A 248 141.66 -40.27 -31.27
CA LEU A 248 142.43 -41.51 -31.18
C LEU A 248 143.31 -41.48 -29.91
N GLU A 249 143.99 -40.35 -29.65
CA GLU A 249 144.85 -40.17 -28.47
C GLU A 249 144.05 -40.15 -27.14
N SER A 250 142.75 -39.79 -27.15
CA SER A 250 141.90 -39.72 -25.95
C SER A 250 140.91 -40.88 -25.75
N LEU A 251 140.58 -41.66 -26.79
CA LEU A 251 139.65 -42.79 -26.66
C LEU A 251 140.26 -43.95 -25.87
N ASP A 252 141.59 -44.10 -25.92
CA ASP A 252 142.35 -44.99 -25.04
C ASP A 252 142.13 -44.69 -23.54
N GLN A 253 141.70 -43.47 -23.19
CA GLN A 253 141.61 -43.00 -21.80
C GLN A 253 140.18 -42.97 -21.24
N SER A 254 139.14 -42.76 -22.07
CA SER A 254 137.81 -42.33 -21.59
C SER A 254 136.72 -43.40 -21.59
N ALA A 255 136.93 -44.56 -22.21
CA ALA A 255 135.95 -45.67 -22.24
C ALA A 255 135.64 -46.26 -20.84
N ALA A 256 136.45 -45.96 -19.82
CA ALA A 256 136.35 -46.54 -18.48
C ALA A 256 135.24 -45.96 -17.57
N MET A 257 134.78 -44.71 -17.78
CA MET A 257 134.10 -43.95 -16.70
C MET A 257 132.58 -43.80 -16.78
N LEU A 258 131.98 -43.57 -17.96
CA LEU A 258 130.58 -43.07 -18.04
C LEU A 258 129.47 -44.13 -18.02
N LYS A 259 129.77 -45.32 -17.48
CA LYS A 259 128.84 -46.45 -17.34
C LYS A 259 127.97 -46.41 -16.08
N GLN A 260 128.04 -45.36 -15.24
CA GLN A 260 127.52 -45.39 -13.86
C GLN A 260 126.48 -44.34 -13.46
N THR A 261 126.23 -43.26 -14.23
CA THR A 261 125.46 -42.11 -13.72
C THR A 261 124.03 -41.93 -14.26
N ARG A 262 123.56 -42.76 -15.20
CA ARG A 262 122.33 -42.47 -15.99
C ARG A 262 121.05 -43.23 -15.62
N GLU A 263 121.04 -44.04 -14.57
CA GLU A 263 119.88 -44.89 -14.22
C GLU A 263 119.03 -44.40 -13.04
N ALA A 264 119.36 -43.26 -12.41
CA ALA A 264 118.78 -42.90 -11.09
C ALA A 264 117.62 -41.86 -11.07
N TYR A 265 117.32 -41.15 -12.17
CA TYR A 265 116.53 -39.89 -12.11
C TYR A 265 115.13 -39.94 -12.75
N ALA A 266 114.41 -41.05 -12.59
CA ALA A 266 112.98 -41.15 -12.88
C ALA A 266 112.20 -41.62 -11.64
N LEU A 267 111.04 -40.99 -11.37
CA LEU A 267 109.88 -41.40 -10.51
C LEU A 267 109.36 -40.30 -9.54
N ALA A 268 108.50 -39.41 -10.07
CA ALA A 268 107.60 -38.49 -9.35
C ALA A 268 106.59 -37.86 -10.35
N GLN A 269 105.47 -37.22 -10.00
CA GLN A 269 104.41 -37.46 -8.99
C GLN A 269 103.07 -36.92 -9.58
N LYS A 270 101.89 -37.34 -9.08
CA LYS A 270 100.54 -36.92 -9.57
C LYS A 270 99.45 -36.99 -8.48
N ASN A 271 98.51 -36.02 -8.38
CA ASN A 271 97.33 -36.11 -7.47
C ASN A 271 96.04 -35.32 -7.92
N LYS A 272 95.24 -34.69 -7.03
CA LYS A 272 93.74 -34.56 -7.14
C LYS A 272 93.11 -33.24 -6.61
N PRO A 273 91.85 -32.89 -6.99
CA PRO A 273 91.05 -31.79 -6.39
C PRO A 273 89.60 -32.15 -5.89
N GLU A 274 88.93 -31.23 -5.15
CA GLU A 274 87.66 -31.42 -4.41
C GLU A 274 86.48 -30.44 -4.73
N ARG A 275 85.36 -30.47 -3.97
CA ARG A 275 84.04 -29.82 -4.23
C ARG A 275 83.37 -29.17 -2.99
N GLY A 276 82.46 -28.20 -3.21
CA GLY A 276 81.22 -28.01 -2.42
C GLY A 276 80.93 -26.61 -1.83
N LEU A 277 79.64 -26.29 -1.61
CA LEU A 277 79.01 -25.32 -0.65
C LEU A 277 77.77 -24.58 -1.25
N LEU A 278 76.52 -25.07 -1.07
CA LEU A 278 75.30 -24.31 -1.42
C LEU A 278 73.98 -24.76 -0.71
N ASP A 279 74.03 -25.13 0.57
CA ASP A 279 72.86 -25.54 1.37
C ASP A 279 72.30 -24.40 2.25
N ALA A 280 71.28 -23.65 1.79
CA ALA A 280 70.72 -22.52 2.55
C ALA A 280 69.21 -22.22 2.36
N LEU A 281 68.37 -23.23 2.04
CA LEU A 281 66.92 -23.05 1.88
C LEU A 281 66.13 -24.07 2.74
N GLY A 282 65.60 -23.63 3.90
CA GLY A 282 64.92 -24.49 4.89
C GLY A 282 63.38 -24.33 4.96
N PRO A 283 62.60 -25.38 5.30
CA PRO A 283 61.15 -25.42 5.14
C PRO A 283 60.29 -25.08 6.39
N VAL A 284 59.01 -24.76 6.16
CA VAL A 284 57.98 -24.50 7.19
C VAL A 284 57.59 -25.78 7.93
N THR A 285 57.78 -25.82 9.25
CA THR A 285 57.52 -27.01 10.08
C THR A 285 56.07 -27.17 10.53
N ALA A 286 55.59 -28.41 10.61
CA ALA A 286 54.21 -28.79 10.96
C ALA A 286 53.66 -28.22 12.28
N ALA A 287 54.54 -27.86 13.23
CA ALA A 287 54.17 -27.27 14.52
C ALA A 287 53.45 -25.92 14.42
N TYR A 288 53.69 -25.14 13.35
CA TYR A 288 52.96 -23.88 13.11
C TYR A 288 51.50 -24.14 12.71
N VAL A 289 51.26 -25.15 11.86
CA VAL A 289 49.92 -25.51 11.38
C VAL A 289 49.05 -26.03 12.53
N SER A 290 49.60 -26.83 13.44
CA SER A 290 48.85 -27.35 14.58
C SER A 290 48.48 -26.26 15.59
N LYS A 291 49.37 -25.30 15.88
CA LYS A 291 49.06 -24.13 16.72
C LYS A 291 47.96 -23.24 16.10
N ALA A 292 48.01 -23.01 14.79
CA ALA A 292 46.98 -22.23 14.10
C ALA A 292 45.60 -22.92 14.10
N ARG A 293 45.56 -24.26 14.00
CA ARG A 293 44.31 -25.03 14.11
C ARG A 293 43.71 -24.97 15.51
N LYS A 294 44.52 -25.10 16.58
CA LYS A 294 44.03 -25.01 17.97
C LYS A 294 43.33 -23.67 18.25
N ARG A 295 43.99 -22.54 17.94
CA ARG A 295 43.40 -21.20 18.12
C ARG A 295 42.02 -21.04 17.48
N ARG A 296 41.81 -21.60 16.28
CA ARG A 296 40.50 -21.56 15.60
C ARG A 296 39.43 -22.40 16.29
N LEU A 297 39.78 -23.49 16.96
CA LEU A 297 38.83 -24.28 17.76
C LEU A 297 38.47 -23.53 19.04
N ASP A 298 39.47 -22.99 19.75
CA ASP A 298 39.28 -22.16 20.95
C ASP A 298 38.34 -20.96 20.65
N GLU A 299 38.50 -20.32 19.49
CA GLU A 299 37.63 -19.23 19.01
C GLU A 299 36.18 -19.66 18.71
N ILE A 300 35.95 -20.92 18.29
CA ILE A 300 34.61 -21.46 18.01
C ILE A 300 33.93 -21.82 19.33
N GLU A 301 34.61 -22.56 20.21
CA GLU A 301 34.08 -22.94 21.53
C GLU A 301 33.71 -21.71 22.36
N ALA A 302 34.51 -20.64 22.32
CA ALA A 302 34.20 -19.38 22.98
C ALA A 302 32.95 -18.69 22.42
N ARG A 303 32.64 -18.83 21.11
CA ARG A 303 31.41 -18.31 20.51
C ARG A 303 30.20 -19.14 20.92
N ASP A 304 30.32 -20.46 20.93
CA ASP A 304 29.21 -21.36 21.31
C ASP A 304 28.82 -21.18 22.78
N ILE A 305 29.79 -21.04 23.69
CA ILE A 305 29.53 -20.73 25.12
C ILE A 305 28.82 -19.38 25.27
N ASN A 306 29.21 -18.37 24.50
CA ASN A 306 28.57 -17.05 24.56
C ASN A 306 27.15 -17.07 23.95
N ALA A 307 26.94 -17.81 22.86
CA ALA A 307 25.62 -18.01 22.26
C ALA A 307 24.66 -18.73 23.23
N ALA A 308 25.14 -19.77 23.92
CA ALA A 308 24.36 -20.49 24.94
C ALA A 308 23.98 -19.58 26.12
N ARG A 309 24.90 -18.74 26.61
CA ARG A 309 24.63 -17.75 27.67
C ARG A 309 23.56 -16.73 27.26
N LEU A 310 23.67 -16.17 26.05
CA LEU A 310 22.69 -15.24 25.51
C LEU A 310 21.32 -15.92 25.31
N GLY A 311 21.30 -17.16 24.83
CA GLY A 311 20.07 -17.95 24.70
C GLY A 311 19.35 -18.18 26.03
N PHE A 312 20.11 -18.48 27.10
CA PHE A 312 19.57 -18.63 28.46
C PHE A 312 19.06 -17.31 29.06
N GLN A 313 19.74 -16.19 28.83
CA GLN A 313 19.24 -14.88 29.26
C GLN A 313 17.94 -14.51 28.52
N LEU A 314 17.85 -14.79 27.22
CA LEU A 314 16.65 -14.55 26.42
C LEU A 314 15.47 -15.45 26.83
N SER A 315 15.70 -16.69 27.27
CA SER A 315 14.62 -17.54 27.78
C SER A 315 14.13 -17.08 29.15
N GLN A 316 15.03 -16.65 30.04
CA GLN A 316 14.66 -16.03 31.32
C GLN A 316 13.80 -14.77 31.12
N ILE A 317 14.24 -13.84 30.26
CA ILE A 317 13.49 -12.60 29.97
C ILE A 317 12.10 -12.91 29.41
N LYS A 318 11.95 -13.92 28.53
CA LYS A 318 10.64 -14.34 28.03
C LYS A 318 9.74 -14.86 29.14
N HIS A 319 10.26 -15.68 30.04
CA HIS A 319 9.46 -16.25 31.14
C HIS A 319 9.07 -15.19 32.18
N ASP A 320 9.94 -14.20 32.42
CA ASP A 320 9.63 -13.01 33.24
C ASP A 320 8.54 -12.14 32.61
N LEU A 321 8.48 -12.03 31.28
CA LEU A 321 7.40 -11.33 30.58
C LEU A 321 6.09 -12.12 30.64
N GLU A 322 6.12 -13.41 30.32
CA GLU A 322 4.95 -14.31 30.38
C GLU A 322 4.32 -14.33 31.78
N SER A 323 5.13 -14.40 32.84
CA SER A 323 4.64 -14.38 34.22
C SER A 323 4.08 -13.00 34.63
N ARG A 324 4.65 -11.89 34.16
CA ARG A 324 4.07 -10.55 34.36
C ARG A 324 2.73 -10.40 33.63
N ASP A 325 2.61 -10.88 32.41
CA ASP A 325 1.36 -10.82 31.64
C ASP A 325 0.26 -11.70 32.29
N GLN A 326 0.62 -12.86 32.84
CA GLN A 326 -0.28 -13.68 33.66
C GLN A 326 -0.73 -12.96 34.95
N VAL A 327 0.17 -12.24 35.62
CA VAL A 327 -0.19 -11.42 36.79
C VAL A 327 -1.12 -10.28 36.39
N ILE A 328 -0.79 -9.51 35.36
CA ILE A 328 -1.61 -8.38 34.86
C ILE A 328 -3.01 -8.86 34.45
N THR A 329 -3.11 -9.92 33.65
CA THR A 329 -4.42 -10.49 33.27
C THR A 329 -5.22 -10.98 34.48
N SER A 330 -4.58 -11.60 35.48
CA SER A 330 -5.25 -12.00 36.72
C SER A 330 -5.78 -10.80 37.53
N LEU A 331 -5.05 -9.67 37.54
CA LEU A 331 -5.47 -8.43 38.20
C LEU A 331 -6.64 -7.78 37.46
N LEU A 332 -6.58 -7.68 36.13
CA LEU A 332 -7.66 -7.14 35.30
C LEU A 332 -8.97 -7.95 35.46
N ILE A 333 -8.88 -9.29 35.53
CA ILE A 333 -10.05 -10.16 35.78
C ILE A 333 -10.62 -9.91 37.20
N ARG A 334 -9.77 -9.70 38.21
CA ARG A 334 -10.21 -9.38 39.58
C ARG A 334 -10.89 -8.00 39.64
N GLU A 335 -10.32 -6.99 39.00
CA GLU A 335 -10.92 -5.66 38.91
C GLU A 335 -12.26 -5.66 38.19
N HIS A 336 -12.39 -6.39 37.08
CA HIS A 336 -13.64 -6.49 36.34
C HIS A 336 -14.75 -7.08 37.23
N LYS A 337 -14.46 -8.23 37.86
CA LYS A 337 -15.39 -8.88 38.80
C LYS A 337 -15.73 -7.99 40.00
N ALA A 338 -14.78 -7.22 40.52
CA ALA A 338 -15.05 -6.26 41.59
C ALA A 338 -15.99 -5.13 41.14
N LYS A 339 -15.78 -4.58 39.94
CA LYS A 339 -16.64 -3.55 39.33
C LYS A 339 -18.05 -4.07 39.03
N GLU A 340 -18.19 -5.32 38.57
CA GLU A 340 -19.48 -5.99 38.37
C GLU A 340 -20.22 -6.23 39.68
N ASN A 341 -19.53 -6.76 40.70
CA ASN A 341 -20.10 -6.99 42.03
C ASN A 341 -20.55 -5.68 42.69
N ALA A 342 -19.79 -4.59 42.54
CA ALA A 342 -20.17 -3.26 43.04
C ALA A 342 -21.47 -2.77 42.37
N LYS A 343 -21.56 -2.82 41.03
CA LYS A 343 -22.78 -2.48 40.29
C LYS A 343 -23.98 -3.34 40.71
N ALA A 344 -23.78 -4.65 40.92
CA ALA A 344 -24.84 -5.55 41.38
C ALA A 344 -25.33 -5.19 42.80
N LEU A 345 -24.43 -4.82 43.71
CA LEU A 345 -24.78 -4.36 45.07
C LEU A 345 -25.53 -3.02 45.06
N GLU A 346 -25.16 -2.07 44.19
CA GLU A 346 -25.89 -0.81 44.01
C GLU A 346 -27.30 -1.03 43.45
N GLN A 347 -27.44 -1.91 42.46
CA GLN A 347 -28.74 -2.32 41.93
C GLN A 347 -29.59 -3.06 42.99
N ALA A 348 -28.98 -3.85 43.87
CA ALA A 348 -29.68 -4.50 44.98
C ALA A 348 -30.15 -3.47 46.02
N ARG A 349 -29.29 -2.52 46.42
CA ARG A 349 -29.63 -1.45 47.37
C ARG A 349 -30.78 -0.58 46.86
N THR A 350 -30.70 -0.11 45.62
CA THR A 350 -31.77 0.71 44.99
C THR A 350 -33.09 -0.04 44.84
N LYS A 351 -33.07 -1.34 44.51
CA LYS A 351 -34.27 -2.19 44.51
C LYS A 351 -34.87 -2.38 45.91
N MET A 352 -34.04 -2.47 46.95
CA MET A 352 -34.51 -2.61 48.34
C MET A 352 -35.11 -1.31 48.89
N ALA A 353 -34.48 -0.15 48.61
CA ALA A 353 -35.04 1.16 48.96
C ALA A 353 -36.43 1.38 48.35
N LYS A 354 -36.57 1.16 47.03
CA LYS A 354 -37.87 1.24 46.34
C LYS A 354 -38.94 0.31 46.92
N LYS A 355 -38.55 -0.89 47.40
CA LYS A 355 -39.48 -1.81 48.08
C LYS A 355 -39.91 -1.31 49.46
N GLN A 356 -39.08 -0.54 50.15
CA GLN A 356 -39.44 0.09 51.43
C GLN A 356 -40.38 1.28 51.19
N GLU A 357 -40.05 2.18 50.26
CA GLU A 357 -40.91 3.30 49.84
C GLU A 357 -42.33 2.84 49.45
N ILE A 358 -42.43 1.82 48.58
CA ILE A 358 -43.73 1.26 48.15
C ILE A 358 -44.48 0.64 49.34
N ARG A 359 -43.77 0.02 50.30
CA ARG A 359 -44.41 -0.56 51.49
C ARG A 359 -44.99 0.52 52.41
N GLU A 360 -44.29 1.63 52.59
CA GLU A 360 -44.75 2.78 53.39
C GLU A 360 -45.95 3.47 52.73
N GLN A 361 -45.93 3.66 51.40
CA GLN A 361 -47.07 4.16 50.62
C GLN A 361 -48.30 3.25 50.76
N LEU A 362 -48.13 1.93 50.67
CA LEU A 362 -49.23 0.97 50.84
C LEU A 362 -49.78 0.89 52.26
N LEU A 363 -48.98 1.24 53.28
CA LEU A 363 -49.46 1.34 54.67
C LEU A 363 -50.28 2.61 54.88
N SER A 364 -49.77 3.77 54.47
CA SER A 364 -50.50 5.06 54.57
C SER A 364 -51.85 5.03 53.85
N GLN A 365 -51.91 4.53 52.61
CA GLN A 365 -53.17 4.37 51.87
C GLN A 365 -54.20 3.47 52.59
N ARG A 366 -53.75 2.46 53.34
CA ARG A 366 -54.64 1.58 54.13
C ARG A 366 -55.16 2.26 55.39
N GLU A 367 -54.41 3.19 55.97
CA GLU A 367 -54.84 3.99 57.12
C GLU A 367 -55.87 5.05 56.69
N GLU A 368 -55.62 5.75 55.59
CA GLU A 368 -56.59 6.68 54.98
C GLU A 368 -57.91 5.99 54.62
N GLN A 369 -57.86 4.84 53.93
CA GLN A 369 -59.08 4.11 53.54
C GLN A 369 -59.90 3.60 54.73
N LYS A 370 -59.27 3.31 55.88
CA LYS A 370 -60.00 3.01 57.11
C LYS A 370 -60.68 4.24 57.67
N PHE A 371 -59.95 5.35 57.80
CA PHE A 371 -60.47 6.62 58.30
C PHE A 371 -61.74 7.10 57.57
N PHE A 372 -61.74 7.06 56.22
CA PHE A 372 -62.92 7.46 55.45
C PHE A 372 -64.12 6.52 55.60
N ARG A 373 -63.89 5.22 55.81
CA ARG A 373 -64.98 4.25 56.06
C ARG A 373 -65.63 4.48 57.41
N ASP A 374 -64.82 4.66 58.46
CA ASP A 374 -65.32 4.87 59.82
C ASP A 374 -66.13 6.17 59.91
N LYS A 375 -65.72 7.22 59.21
CA LYS A 375 -66.48 8.48 59.10
C LYS A 375 -67.85 8.28 58.42
N GLY A 376 -67.89 7.60 57.27
CA GLY A 376 -69.14 7.39 56.52
C GLY A 376 -70.20 6.58 57.28
N VAL A 377 -69.78 5.70 58.21
CA VAL A 377 -70.70 4.95 59.09
C VAL A 377 -71.31 5.85 60.17
N GLN A 378 -70.57 6.84 60.69
CA GLN A 378 -71.08 7.78 61.69
C GLN A 378 -72.17 8.70 61.11
N ASP A 379 -71.93 9.27 59.93
CA ASP A 379 -72.85 10.21 59.28
C ASP A 379 -74.23 9.58 58.96
N ALA A 380 -74.26 8.27 58.67
CA ALA A 380 -75.47 7.55 58.28
C ALA A 380 -76.48 7.31 59.42
N LEU A 381 -76.06 7.38 60.69
CA LEU A 381 -76.87 7.00 61.86
C LEU A 381 -77.86 8.09 62.33
N VAL A 382 -77.72 9.33 61.85
CA VAL A 382 -78.38 10.51 62.46
C VAL A 382 -79.74 10.90 61.83
N MET A 383 -80.15 10.26 60.73
CA MET A 383 -81.27 10.77 59.89
C MET A 383 -82.62 10.02 60.05
N PRO A 384 -83.65 10.63 60.68
CA PRO A 384 -85.01 10.09 60.76
C PRO A 384 -85.84 10.29 59.47
N LYS A 385 -86.93 9.54 59.31
CA LYS A 385 -87.68 9.39 58.05
C LYS A 385 -89.20 9.49 58.26
N ASP A 386 -89.89 10.30 57.46
CA ASP A 386 -91.35 10.46 57.49
C ASP A 386 -91.88 10.90 56.09
N PRO A 387 -93.04 10.42 55.60
CA PRO A 387 -93.35 10.42 54.16
C PRO A 387 -94.08 11.65 53.60
N MET A 388 -94.61 12.56 54.42
CA MET A 388 -95.10 13.87 53.95
C MET A 388 -94.07 15.00 54.17
N CYS A 389 -92.89 14.64 54.66
CA CYS A 389 -91.80 15.55 54.98
C CYS A 389 -91.01 15.97 53.73
N PHE A 390 -90.14 16.96 53.90
CA PHE A 390 -88.97 17.22 53.04
C PHE A 390 -88.26 15.93 52.59
N GLY A 391 -88.23 14.90 53.44
CA GLY A 391 -87.70 13.57 53.15
C GLY A 391 -88.28 12.88 51.90
N GLU A 392 -89.55 13.05 51.55
CA GLU A 392 -90.12 12.41 50.35
C GLU A 392 -89.77 13.16 49.06
N ARG A 393 -89.68 14.51 49.14
CA ARG A 393 -89.07 15.33 48.07
C ARG A 393 -87.59 14.98 47.90
N GLN A 394 -86.86 14.79 48.98
CA GLN A 394 -85.49 14.27 48.92
C GLN A 394 -85.43 12.85 48.38
N TYR A 395 -86.38 11.97 48.69
CA TYR A 395 -86.40 10.61 48.14
C TYR A 395 -86.64 10.62 46.62
N ARG A 396 -87.59 11.43 46.12
CA ARG A 396 -87.77 11.62 44.67
C ARG A 396 -86.53 12.22 44.01
N MET A 397 -85.88 13.18 44.67
CA MET A 397 -84.59 13.73 44.23
C MET A 397 -83.48 12.67 44.25
N GLN A 398 -83.41 11.79 45.26
CA GLN A 398 -82.46 10.69 45.35
C GLN A 398 -82.72 9.60 44.31
N VAL A 399 -83.98 9.31 43.98
CA VAL A 399 -84.34 8.37 42.90
C VAL A 399 -83.94 8.96 41.55
N ALA A 400 -84.29 10.23 41.27
CA ALA A 400 -83.85 10.92 40.06
C ALA A 400 -82.32 11.04 39.97
N GLN A 401 -81.63 11.29 41.09
CA GLN A 401 -80.17 11.25 41.17
C GLN A 401 -79.64 9.84 40.89
N ARG A 402 -80.21 8.78 41.47
CA ARG A 402 -79.81 7.39 41.22
C ARG A 402 -80.07 6.93 39.79
N GLU A 403 -81.16 7.38 39.17
CA GLU A 403 -81.43 7.12 37.75
C GLU A 403 -80.45 7.87 36.86
N ASN A 404 -80.13 9.13 37.18
CA ASN A 404 -79.09 9.88 36.49
C ASN A 404 -77.70 9.27 36.68
N THR A 405 -77.30 8.87 37.89
CA THR A 405 -76.02 8.16 38.10
C THR A 405 -76.01 6.85 37.35
N ARG A 406 -77.11 6.07 37.35
CA ARG A 406 -77.18 4.81 36.61
C ARG A 406 -77.11 5.01 35.08
N ARG A 407 -77.64 6.11 34.55
CA ARG A 407 -77.46 6.52 33.14
C ARG A 407 -76.01 6.88 32.84
N LEU A 408 -75.39 7.69 33.71
CA LEU A 408 -73.98 8.05 33.62
C LEU A 408 -73.07 6.80 33.72
N ASP A 409 -73.34 5.89 34.65
CA ASP A 409 -72.62 4.63 34.81
C ASP A 409 -72.70 3.79 33.51
N VAL A 410 -73.90 3.63 32.95
CA VAL A 410 -74.11 2.89 31.69
C VAL A 410 -73.37 3.55 30.52
N GLN A 411 -73.37 4.88 30.43
CA GLN A 411 -72.56 5.62 29.45
C GLN A 411 -71.07 5.39 29.68
N CYS A 412 -70.56 5.54 30.91
CA CYS A 412 -69.16 5.26 31.24
C CYS A 412 -68.75 3.80 30.92
N TYR A 413 -69.62 2.81 31.11
CA TYR A 413 -69.34 1.43 30.69
C TYR A 413 -69.31 1.26 29.16
N GLN A 414 -70.16 1.99 28.41
CA GLN A 414 -70.12 2.02 26.95
C GLN A 414 -68.84 2.71 26.45
N ASP A 415 -68.47 3.85 27.03
CA ASP A 415 -67.25 4.60 26.71
C ASP A 415 -65.99 3.76 27.03
N MET A 416 -65.94 3.10 28.19
CA MET A 416 -64.85 2.17 28.53
C MET A 416 -64.77 0.99 27.55
N ALA A 417 -65.89 0.44 27.11
CA ALA A 417 -65.90 -0.62 26.11
C ALA A 417 -65.38 -0.13 24.75
N HIS A 418 -65.77 1.09 24.34
CA HIS A 418 -65.28 1.73 23.12
C HIS A 418 -63.77 1.98 23.19
N MET A 419 -63.28 2.61 24.27
CA MET A 419 -61.85 2.83 24.52
C MET A 419 -61.03 1.54 24.51
N VAL A 420 -61.58 0.41 25.01
CA VAL A 420 -60.89 -0.90 24.97
C VAL A 420 -60.81 -1.45 23.54
N VAL A 421 -61.80 -1.22 22.69
CA VAL A 421 -61.78 -1.61 21.27
C VAL A 421 -60.82 -0.70 20.48
N GLU A 422 -60.89 0.62 20.68
CA GLU A 422 -59.96 1.58 20.10
C GLU A 422 -58.51 1.29 20.51
N ALA A 423 -58.24 1.06 21.80
CA ALA A 423 -56.90 0.70 22.27
C ALA A 423 -56.39 -0.63 21.66
N LYS A 424 -57.27 -1.59 21.36
CA LYS A 424 -56.89 -2.81 20.62
C LYS A 424 -56.59 -2.52 19.16
N ASN A 425 -57.35 -1.65 18.50
CA ASN A 425 -57.13 -1.27 17.11
C ASN A 425 -55.84 -0.44 16.96
N ASN A 426 -55.62 0.54 17.84
CA ASN A 426 -54.41 1.36 17.89
C ASN A 426 -53.15 0.50 18.13
N ARG A 427 -53.23 -0.53 18.99
CA ARG A 427 -52.14 -1.51 19.18
C ARG A 427 -51.87 -2.36 17.93
N LYS A 428 -52.90 -2.69 17.14
CA LYS A 428 -52.72 -3.41 15.86
C LYS A 428 -52.09 -2.50 14.80
N ALA A 429 -52.56 -1.27 14.67
CA ALA A 429 -51.99 -0.27 13.77
C ALA A 429 -50.51 -0.01 14.09
N ALA A 430 -50.18 0.28 15.35
CA ALA A 430 -48.79 0.47 15.78
C ALA A 430 -47.91 -0.78 15.55
N ALA A 431 -48.46 -1.99 15.67
CA ALA A 431 -47.73 -3.22 15.36
C ALA A 431 -47.49 -3.39 13.84
N GLN A 432 -48.43 -2.98 13.00
CA GLN A 432 -48.28 -2.96 11.54
C GLN A 432 -47.25 -1.90 11.11
N GLU A 433 -47.33 -0.68 11.64
CA GLU A 433 -46.34 0.38 11.42
C GLU A 433 -44.91 -0.09 11.74
N VAL A 434 -44.70 -0.80 12.84
CA VAL A 434 -43.39 -1.38 13.19
C VAL A 434 -42.95 -2.46 12.19
N VAL A 435 -43.86 -3.31 11.71
CA VAL A 435 -43.54 -4.32 10.68
C VAL A 435 -43.17 -3.65 9.36
N ASP A 436 -43.92 -2.62 8.95
CA ASP A 436 -43.68 -1.88 7.71
C ASP A 436 -42.34 -1.14 7.76
N ILE A 437 -42.03 -0.45 8.87
CA ILE A 437 -40.72 0.20 9.10
C ILE A 437 -39.58 -0.83 9.05
N VAL A 438 -39.74 -1.99 9.70
CA VAL A 438 -38.71 -3.05 9.67
C VAL A 438 -38.53 -3.60 8.25
N GLN A 439 -39.62 -3.80 7.50
CA GLN A 439 -39.56 -4.24 6.12
C GLN A 439 -38.90 -3.19 5.20
N GLU A 440 -39.17 -1.90 5.41
CA GLU A 440 -38.49 -0.81 4.71
C GLU A 440 -36.98 -0.79 5.00
N VAL A 441 -36.57 -0.98 6.26
CA VAL A 441 -35.15 -1.07 6.63
C VAL A 441 -34.47 -2.25 5.95
N TYR A 442 -35.08 -3.45 5.94
CA TYR A 442 -34.54 -4.60 5.18
C TYR A 442 -34.48 -4.33 3.67
N ASN A 443 -35.51 -3.71 3.10
CA ASN A 443 -35.52 -3.33 1.68
C ASN A 443 -34.42 -2.31 1.34
N GLN A 444 -34.14 -1.36 2.25
CA GLN A 444 -33.06 -0.39 2.10
C GLN A 444 -31.68 -1.05 2.24
N GLN A 445 -31.51 -1.97 3.18
CA GLN A 445 -30.26 -2.71 3.37
C GLN A 445 -29.95 -3.58 2.13
N ASN A 446 -30.91 -4.38 1.65
CA ASN A 446 -30.74 -5.20 0.45
C ASN A 446 -30.32 -4.35 -0.76
N ARG A 447 -30.94 -3.18 -0.97
CA ARG A 447 -30.55 -2.23 -2.03
C ARG A 447 -29.14 -1.65 -1.83
N GLN A 448 -28.68 -1.46 -0.59
CA GLN A 448 -27.30 -1.03 -0.32
C GLN A 448 -26.31 -2.17 -0.62
N ASP A 449 -26.62 -3.39 -0.22
CA ASP A 449 -25.79 -4.57 -0.46
C ASP A 449 -25.67 -4.89 -1.97
N GLU A 450 -26.76 -4.78 -2.74
CA GLU A 450 -26.76 -4.84 -4.20
C GLU A 450 -25.82 -3.81 -4.84
N LEU A 451 -25.89 -2.55 -4.39
CA LEU A 451 -25.03 -1.48 -4.90
C LEU A 451 -23.56 -1.70 -4.52
N VAL A 452 -23.29 -2.21 -3.32
CA VAL A 452 -21.94 -2.59 -2.88
C VAL A 452 -21.39 -3.74 -3.75
N ALA A 453 -22.20 -4.76 -4.05
CA ALA A 453 -21.81 -5.86 -4.94
C ALA A 453 -21.49 -5.36 -6.36
N ILE A 454 -22.33 -4.45 -6.90
CA ILE A 454 -22.10 -3.81 -8.21
C ILE A 454 -20.79 -3.01 -8.21
N GLU A 455 -20.52 -2.18 -7.18
CA GLU A 455 -19.28 -1.41 -7.12
C GLU A 455 -18.04 -2.29 -6.87
N ARG A 456 -18.14 -3.38 -6.08
CA ARG A 456 -17.07 -4.38 -5.94
C ARG A 456 -16.72 -5.00 -7.29
N MET A 457 -17.72 -5.40 -8.08
CA MET A 457 -17.52 -5.92 -9.43
C MET A 457 -16.95 -4.87 -10.40
N LYS A 458 -17.36 -3.61 -10.31
CA LYS A 458 -16.77 -2.50 -11.08
C LYS A 458 -15.32 -2.20 -10.69
N LEU A 459 -14.95 -2.31 -9.41
CA LEU A 459 -13.56 -2.15 -8.95
C LEU A 459 -12.67 -3.28 -9.49
N LEU A 460 -13.13 -4.52 -9.39
CA LEU A 460 -12.37 -5.71 -9.80
C LEU A 460 -12.22 -5.80 -11.32
N SER A 461 -13.28 -5.53 -12.09
CA SER A 461 -13.22 -5.56 -13.57
C SER A 461 -12.28 -4.49 -14.17
N LYS A 462 -11.94 -3.43 -13.42
CA LYS A 462 -10.91 -2.45 -13.80
C LYS A 462 -9.47 -2.90 -13.52
N GLN A 463 -9.26 -3.98 -12.75
CA GLN A 463 -7.91 -4.45 -12.41
C GLN A 463 -7.35 -5.40 -13.48
N PRO A 464 -6.03 -5.38 -13.73
CA PRO A 464 -5.40 -6.35 -14.61
C PRO A 464 -5.43 -7.76 -14.00
N PRO A 465 -5.41 -8.82 -14.83
CA PRO A 465 -5.55 -10.21 -14.36
C PRO A 465 -4.44 -10.63 -13.39
N GLU A 466 -3.22 -10.08 -13.53
CA GLU A 466 -2.13 -10.33 -12.59
C GLU A 466 -2.47 -9.86 -11.17
N VAL A 467 -3.06 -8.68 -11.02
CA VAL A 467 -3.51 -8.12 -9.72
C VAL A 467 -4.61 -9.00 -9.14
N LEU A 468 -5.61 -9.36 -9.95
CA LEU A 468 -6.70 -10.24 -9.52
C LEU A 468 -6.18 -11.61 -9.04
N SER A 469 -5.17 -12.17 -9.70
CA SER A 469 -4.53 -13.43 -9.29
C SER A 469 -3.69 -13.32 -8.01
N ALA A 470 -3.24 -12.10 -7.68
CA ALA A 470 -2.43 -11.81 -6.48
C ALA A 470 -3.30 -11.44 -5.25
N LEU A 471 -4.61 -11.20 -5.43
CA LEU A 471 -5.54 -10.99 -4.33
C LEU A 471 -5.70 -12.25 -3.47
N LYS A 472 -5.94 -12.06 -2.18
CA LYS A 472 -6.27 -13.17 -1.26
C LYS A 472 -7.64 -13.74 -1.64
N LYS A 473 -7.69 -15.06 -1.89
CA LYS A 473 -8.91 -15.79 -2.23
C LYS A 473 -10.02 -15.69 -1.16
N SER A 474 -9.69 -15.33 0.09
CA SER A 474 -10.63 -15.13 1.19
C SER A 474 -11.39 -13.79 1.18
N ILE A 475 -10.98 -12.83 0.33
CA ILE A 475 -11.55 -11.47 0.26
C ILE A 475 -12.56 -11.35 -0.89
N LEU A 476 -12.48 -12.29 -1.83
CA LEU A 476 -13.37 -12.39 -2.97
C LEU A 476 -14.56 -13.30 -2.62
N THR A 477 -15.76 -12.91 -3.02
CA THR A 477 -16.94 -13.77 -2.91
C THR A 477 -16.87 -14.91 -3.93
N GLU A 478 -17.64 -15.98 -3.71
CA GLU A 478 -17.69 -17.07 -4.70
C GLU A 478 -18.18 -16.59 -6.08
N GLU A 479 -19.05 -15.60 -6.12
CA GLU A 479 -19.61 -15.01 -7.33
C GLU A 479 -18.57 -14.17 -8.08
N GLU A 480 -17.77 -13.38 -7.37
CA GLU A 480 -16.60 -12.66 -7.91
C GLU A 480 -15.58 -13.64 -8.51
N ILE A 481 -15.26 -14.73 -7.80
CA ILE A 481 -14.32 -15.76 -8.27
C ILE A 481 -14.85 -16.47 -9.54
N LYS A 482 -16.15 -16.75 -9.59
CA LYS A 482 -16.81 -17.39 -10.75
C LYS A 482 -16.86 -16.44 -11.96
N SER A 483 -17.31 -15.20 -11.77
CA SER A 483 -17.50 -14.20 -12.84
C SER A 483 -16.18 -13.70 -13.44
N LEU A 484 -15.13 -13.56 -12.64
CA LEU A 484 -13.80 -13.13 -13.08
C LEU A 484 -12.89 -14.29 -13.52
N ASN A 485 -13.42 -15.52 -13.59
CA ASN A 485 -12.70 -16.74 -13.98
C ASN A 485 -11.40 -17.01 -13.18
N LEU A 486 -11.34 -16.61 -11.91
CA LEU A 486 -10.13 -16.69 -11.07
C LEU A 486 -9.84 -18.10 -10.51
N LYS A 487 -10.44 -19.14 -11.12
CA LYS A 487 -10.20 -20.54 -10.77
C LYS A 487 -8.94 -21.07 -11.45
N LYS A 488 -7.80 -20.88 -10.80
CA LYS A 488 -6.63 -21.77 -10.80
C LYS A 488 -5.82 -21.57 -9.51
#